data_AF-A0A954XXT3-F1
#
_entry.id   AF-A0A954XXT3-F1
#
_cell.length_a   1.000
_cell.length_b   1.000
_cell.length_c   1.000
_cell.angle_alpha   90.00
_cell.angle_beta   90.00
_cell.angle_gamma   90.00
#
_symmetry.space_group_name_H-M   'P 1'
#
loop_
_entity.id
_entity.type
_entity.pdbx_description
1 polymer ?
#
loop_
_entity_poly.entity_id
_entity_poly.type
_entity_poly.pdbx_seq_one_letter_code
_entity_poly.pdbx_strand_id
1 'polypeptide(L)'
;MPTKSDDGAEILDNKEATMPVASAVERVTGNRPHPATLFRWRQGGRHGVRLETLLVGGRRQTSVEAVRRFIQQTTAVANGGEPTASPTQKRRREHGEAKASLQRAGILPR
;
A
#
# COMPACT_ATOMS: atom_id res chain seq x y z
N MET A 1 -20.79 38.20 -2.17
CA MET A 1 -19.69 37.22 -2.16
C MET A 1 -19.09 37.13 -0.77
N PRO A 2 -19.59 36.23 0.10
CA PRO A 2 -18.85 35.75 1.27
C PRO A 2 -18.48 34.26 1.09
N THR A 3 -17.23 33.96 1.45
CA THR A 3 -16.55 32.67 1.36
C THR A 3 -17.23 31.60 2.21
N LYS A 4 -17.50 30.44 1.59
CA LYS A 4 -17.98 29.21 2.21
C LYS A 4 -17.22 28.94 3.51
N SER A 5 -17.96 28.95 4.60
CA SER A 5 -17.66 28.21 5.81
C SER A 5 -17.80 26.72 5.47
N ASP A 6 -16.73 26.11 4.97
CA ASP A 6 -16.64 24.64 4.92
C ASP A 6 -16.15 24.19 6.30
N ASP A 7 -17.13 23.86 7.13
CA ASP A 7 -17.23 22.57 7.79
C ASP A 7 -16.02 22.13 8.62
N GLY A 8 -16.16 22.38 9.92
CA GLY A 8 -15.62 21.52 10.97
C GLY A 8 -16.19 20.11 10.83
N ALA A 9 -15.65 19.33 9.89
CA ALA A 9 -15.78 17.89 9.91
C ALA A 9 -14.74 17.39 10.92
N GLU A 10 -15.20 17.09 12.14
CA GLU A 10 -14.51 16.16 13.03
C GLU A 10 -14.23 14.88 12.22
N ILE A 11 -13.01 14.76 11.72
CA ILE A 11 -12.57 13.60 10.94
C ILE A 11 -12.39 12.47 11.95
N LEU A 12 -13.43 11.66 12.10
CA LEU A 12 -13.26 10.28 12.53
C LEU A 12 -12.21 9.67 11.60
N ASP A 13 -11.00 9.55 12.15
CA ASP A 13 -9.80 9.03 11.52
C ASP A 13 -10.02 7.53 11.24
N ASN A 14 -10.86 7.25 10.24
CA ASN A 14 -11.08 5.92 9.70
C ASN A 14 -9.78 5.52 9.00
N LYS A 15 -8.89 4.87 9.76
CA LYS A 15 -7.57 4.38 9.34
C LYS A 15 -7.57 3.55 8.05
N GLU A 16 -8.74 3.11 7.58
CA GLU A 16 -8.91 2.26 6.39
C GLU A 16 -9.81 2.85 5.30
N ALA A 17 -10.05 4.17 5.27
CA ALA A 17 -10.78 4.77 4.15
C ALA A 17 -10.00 4.60 2.83
N THR A 18 -10.42 3.63 2.02
CA THR A 18 -9.87 3.39 0.69
C THR A 18 -10.41 4.40 -0.31
N MET A 19 -9.50 4.92 -1.14
CA MET A 19 -9.81 5.90 -2.17
C MET A 19 -9.06 5.57 -3.47
N PRO A 20 -9.39 6.23 -4.60
CA PRO A 20 -8.65 6.04 -5.84
C PRO A 20 -7.15 6.28 -5.65
N VAL A 21 -6.32 5.46 -6.29
CA VAL A 21 -4.86 5.50 -6.12
C VAL A 21 -4.28 6.89 -6.35
N ALA A 22 -4.74 7.59 -7.39
CA ALA A 22 -4.27 8.94 -7.68
C ALA A 22 -4.59 9.93 -6.54
N SER A 23 -5.82 9.88 -6.03
CA SER A 23 -6.29 10.74 -4.92
C SER A 23 -5.54 10.46 -3.62
N ALA A 24 -5.25 9.19 -3.34
CA ALA A 24 -4.45 8.81 -2.16
C ALA A 24 -3.03 9.39 -2.24
N VAL A 25 -2.39 9.32 -3.40
CA VAL A 25 -1.03 9.87 -3.59
C VAL A 25 -1.02 11.39 -3.55
N GLU A 26 -2.02 12.02 -4.17
CA GLU A 26 -2.20 13.47 -4.14
C GLU A 26 -2.37 13.96 -2.70
N ARG A 27 -3.15 13.26 -1.87
CA ARG A 27 -3.33 13.61 -0.44
C ARG A 27 -2.06 13.46 0.39
N VAL A 28 -1.15 12.57 0.02
CA VAL A 28 0.12 12.36 0.75
C VAL A 28 1.22 13.30 0.27
N THR A 29 1.30 13.56 -1.03
CA THR A 29 2.44 14.26 -1.66
C THR A 29 2.12 15.68 -2.11
N GLY A 30 0.85 16.08 -2.08
CA GLY A 30 0.37 17.34 -2.66
C GLY A 30 0.34 17.35 -4.19
N ASN A 31 0.86 16.30 -4.84
CA ASN A 31 0.99 16.21 -6.30
C ASN A 31 0.30 14.97 -6.84
N ARG A 32 -0.46 15.13 -7.93
CA ARG A 32 -1.12 14.01 -8.61
C ARG A 32 -0.18 13.35 -9.60
N PRO A 33 0.28 12.10 -9.39
CA PRO A 33 1.19 11.45 -10.33
C PRO A 33 0.49 11.06 -11.63
N HIS A 34 1.26 11.01 -12.71
CA HIS A 34 0.75 10.51 -14.00
C HIS A 34 0.25 9.06 -13.90
N PRO A 35 -0.85 8.67 -14.59
CA PRO A 35 -1.41 7.31 -14.52
C PRO A 35 -0.41 6.20 -14.85
N ALA A 36 0.51 6.43 -15.79
CA ALA A 36 1.57 5.46 -16.12
C ALA A 36 2.52 5.20 -14.93
N THR A 37 2.79 6.20 -14.10
CA THR A 37 3.60 6.05 -12.89
C THR A 37 2.88 5.18 -11.87
N LEU A 38 1.59 5.41 -11.66
CA LEU A 38 0.77 4.59 -10.77
C LEU A 38 0.67 3.14 -11.27
N PHE A 39 0.57 2.94 -12.59
CA PHE A 39 0.61 1.60 -13.20
C PHE A 39 1.92 0.88 -12.91
N ARG A 40 3.07 1.55 -13.07
CA ARG A 40 4.37 0.95 -12.75
C ARG A 40 4.47 0.57 -11.28
N TRP A 41 4.07 1.46 -10.37
CA TRP A 41 4.13 1.21 -8.92
C TRP A 41 3.28 0.01 -8.47
N ARG A 42 2.13 -0.23 -9.09
CA ARG A 42 1.30 -1.42 -8.77
C ARG A 42 1.82 -2.71 -9.43
N GLN A 43 2.27 -2.64 -10.69
CA GLN A 43 2.63 -3.84 -11.48
C GLN A 43 4.04 -4.32 -11.16
N GLY A 44 5.04 -3.47 -11.34
CA GLY A 44 6.45 -3.80 -11.14
C GLY A 44 6.99 -3.33 -9.78
N GLY A 45 6.36 -2.30 -9.21
CA GLY A 45 6.94 -1.59 -8.07
C GLY A 45 8.07 -0.66 -8.47
N ARG A 46 8.73 -0.08 -7.48
CA ARG A 46 9.93 0.74 -7.63
C ARG A 46 10.92 0.30 -6.56
N HIS A 47 12.19 0.05 -6.94
CA HIS A 47 13.21 -0.45 -6.03
C HIS A 47 12.79 -1.72 -5.24
N GLY A 48 12.06 -2.64 -5.90
CA GLY A 48 11.56 -3.88 -5.27
C GLY A 48 10.33 -3.69 -4.36
N VAL A 49 9.89 -2.45 -4.13
CA VAL A 49 8.70 -2.14 -3.30
C VAL A 49 7.49 -1.92 -4.21
N ARG A 50 6.37 -2.59 -3.93
CA ARG A 50 5.13 -2.49 -4.70
C ARG A 50 4.05 -1.74 -3.91
N LEU A 51 3.29 -0.90 -4.59
CA LEU A 51 2.17 -0.19 -3.96
C LEU A 51 0.99 -1.15 -3.74
N GLU A 52 0.53 -1.22 -2.49
CA GLU A 52 -0.62 -2.02 -2.09
C GLU A 52 -1.91 -1.41 -2.65
N THR A 53 -2.66 -2.19 -3.44
CA THR A 53 -3.90 -1.74 -4.07
C THR A 53 -4.95 -2.84 -4.05
N LEU A 54 -6.20 -2.45 -3.91
CA LEU A 54 -7.38 -3.30 -3.99
C LEU A 54 -8.08 -3.06 -5.33
N LEU A 55 -8.71 -4.10 -5.88
CA LEU A 55 -9.59 -3.97 -7.04
C LEU A 55 -11.04 -3.99 -6.55
N VAL A 56 -11.73 -2.86 -6.69
CA VAL A 56 -13.13 -2.70 -6.26
C VAL A 56 -13.92 -2.20 -7.47
N GLY A 57 -14.89 -3.00 -7.95
CA GLY A 57 -15.73 -2.64 -9.10
C GLY A 57 -14.95 -2.27 -10.36
N GLY A 58 -13.84 -2.99 -10.64
CA GLY A 58 -12.96 -2.71 -11.79
C GLY A 58 -12.02 -1.50 -11.62
N ARG A 59 -12.11 -0.75 -10.52
CA ARG A 59 -11.23 0.38 -10.21
C ARG A 59 -10.21 0.02 -9.14
N ARG A 60 -8.99 0.54 -9.26
CA ARG A 60 -7.96 0.36 -8.22
C ARG A 60 -8.12 1.40 -7.12
N GLN A 61 -8.15 0.90 -5.89
CA GLN A 61 -8.27 1.66 -4.67
C GLN A 61 -7.04 1.41 -3.78
N THR A 62 -6.68 2.36 -2.94
CA THR A 62 -5.61 2.22 -1.93
C THR A 62 -5.93 3.11 -0.72
N SER A 63 -5.20 2.93 0.38
CA SER A 63 -5.30 3.81 1.55
C SER A 63 -4.16 4.81 1.60
N VAL A 64 -4.37 5.92 2.32
CA VAL A 64 -3.32 6.93 2.58
C VAL A 64 -2.13 6.29 3.30
N GLU A 65 -2.39 5.39 4.25
CA GLU A 65 -1.33 4.67 4.97
C GLU A 65 -0.49 3.80 4.05
N ALA A 66 -1.12 3.05 3.13
CA ALA A 66 -0.41 2.22 2.16
C ALA A 66 0.52 3.05 1.27
N VAL A 67 0.07 4.24 0.85
CA VAL A 67 0.91 5.18 0.10
C VAL A 67 2.07 5.70 0.94
N ARG A 68 1.84 6.09 2.20
CA ARG A 68 2.91 6.54 3.11
C ARG A 68 3.98 5.46 3.30
N ARG A 69 3.56 4.22 3.56
CA ARG A 69 4.47 3.06 3.68
C ARG A 69 5.27 2.83 2.40
N PHE A 70 4.60 2.86 1.24
CA PHE A 70 5.25 2.72 -0.06
C PHE A 70 6.33 3.80 -0.28
N ILE A 71 6.01 5.07 -0.02
CA ILE A 71 6.97 6.17 -0.19
C ILE A 71 8.14 6.02 0.77
N GLN A 72 7.88 5.77 2.05
CA GLN A 72 8.94 5.57 3.05
C GLN A 72 9.88 4.43 2.66
N GLN A 73 9.34 3.29 2.26
CA GLN A 73 10.13 2.13 1.85
C GLN A 73 10.91 2.41 0.56
N THR A 74 10.28 2.97 -0.47
CA THR A 74 10.97 3.28 -1.73
C THR A 74 12.07 4.32 -1.55
N THR A 75 11.88 5.30 -0.68
CA THR A 75 12.90 6.30 -0.33
C THR A 75 14.03 5.69 0.48
N ALA A 76 13.73 4.84 1.46
CA ALA A 76 14.75 4.12 2.23
C ALA A 76 15.66 3.31 1.31
N VAL A 77 15.09 2.56 0.36
CA VAL A 77 15.87 1.77 -0.61
C VAL A 77 16.65 2.65 -1.57
N ALA A 78 16.07 3.75 -2.05
CA ALA A 78 16.78 4.69 -2.92
C ALA A 78 18.00 5.32 -2.22
N ASN A 79 17.94 5.50 -0.90
CA ASN A 79 19.03 6.02 -0.08
C ASN A 79 20.04 4.93 0.39
N GLY A 80 19.96 3.72 -0.16
CA GLY A 80 20.86 2.61 0.17
C GLY A 80 20.46 1.79 1.40
N GLY A 81 19.27 2.03 1.97
CA GLY A 81 18.70 1.19 3.02
C GLY A 81 18.13 -0.12 2.47
N GLU A 82 17.99 -1.13 3.32
CA GLU A 82 17.34 -2.37 2.92
C GLU A 82 15.80 -2.21 2.86
N PRO A 83 15.13 -2.82 1.87
CA PRO A 83 13.68 -2.84 1.84
C PRO A 83 13.15 -3.60 3.06
N THR A 84 12.52 -2.89 3.99
CA THR A 84 11.75 -3.55 5.05
C THR A 84 10.60 -4.32 4.39
N ALA A 85 10.57 -5.64 4.55
CA ALA A 85 9.57 -6.50 3.92
C ALA A 85 8.15 -5.96 4.15
N SER A 86 7.36 -5.83 3.08
CA SER A 86 5.93 -5.45 3.19
C SER A 86 5.20 -6.45 4.10
N PRO A 87 4.16 -6.03 4.85
CA PRO A 87 3.31 -6.92 5.62
C PRO A 87 2.79 -8.11 4.79
N THR A 88 2.54 -7.92 3.49
CA THR A 88 2.10 -9.00 2.59
C THR A 88 3.21 -10.01 2.30
N GLN A 89 4.45 -9.54 2.09
CA GLN A 89 5.62 -10.42 1.96
C GLN A 89 5.92 -11.15 3.27
N LYS A 90 5.79 -10.46 4.41
CA LYS A 90 5.95 -11.04 5.73
C LYS A 90 4.92 -12.14 5.98
N ARG A 91 3.63 -11.87 5.76
CA ARG A 91 2.56 -12.88 5.84
C ARG A 91 2.78 -14.05 4.90
N ARG A 92 3.20 -13.81 3.66
CA ARG A 92 3.49 -14.89 2.69
C ARG A 92 4.66 -15.78 3.16
N ARG A 93 5.69 -15.16 3.75
CA ARG A 93 6.83 -15.87 4.33
C ARG A 93 6.42 -16.67 5.57
N GLU A 94 5.74 -16.03 6.52
CA GLU A 94 5.18 -16.66 7.72
C GLU A 94 4.25 -17.83 7.35
N HIS A 95 3.38 -17.66 6.35
CA HIS A 95 2.51 -18.73 5.86
C HIS A 95 3.28 -19.88 5.20
N GLY A 96 4.36 -19.57 4.47
CA GLY A 96 5.25 -20.58 3.91
C GLY A 96 5.96 -21.39 5.01
N GLU A 97 6.46 -20.70 6.03
CA GLU A 97 7.13 -21.29 7.19
C GLU A 97 6.15 -22.14 8.03
N ALA A 98 4.94 -21.65 8.26
CA ALA A 98 3.87 -22.40 8.92
C ALA A 98 3.43 -23.63 8.12
N LYS A 99 3.34 -23.52 6.79
CA LYS A 99 3.04 -24.67 5.92
C LYS A 99 4.16 -25.72 6.00
N ALA A 100 5.42 -25.30 6.04
CA ALA A 100 6.57 -26.19 6.15
C ALA A 100 6.64 -26.90 7.52
N SER A 101 6.29 -26.22 8.62
CA SER A 101 6.24 -26.85 9.94
C SER A 101 5.10 -27.87 10.04
N LEU A 102 3.92 -27.58 9.47
CA LEU A 102 2.79 -28.51 9.42
C LEU A 102 3.08 -29.75 8.54
N GLN A 103 3.81 -29.59 7.42
CA GLN A 103 4.26 -30.72 6.60
C GLN A 103 5.30 -31.58 7.34
N ARG A 104 6.22 -30.96 8.08
CA ARG A 104 7.22 -31.68 8.88
C ARG A 104 6.59 -32.45 10.05
N ALA A 105 5.50 -31.91 10.62
CA ALA A 105 4.70 -32.57 11.64
C ALA A 105 3.73 -33.63 11.09
N GLY A 106 3.61 -33.78 9.76
CA GLY A 106 2.77 -34.80 9.12
C GLY A 106 1.26 -34.50 9.12
N ILE A 107 0.86 -33.25 9.41
CA ILE A 107 -0.55 -32.83 9.53
C ILE A 107 -1.18 -32.55 8.16
N LEU A 108 -0.38 -32.23 7.14
CA LEU A 108 -0.81 -31.99 5.75
C LEU A 108 -0.27 -33.10 4.82
N PRO A 109 -1.10 -33.64 3.89
CA PRO A 109 -0.63 -34.61 2.91
C PRO A 109 0.36 -33.95 1.94
N ARG A 110 1.34 -34.76 1.49
CA ARG A 110 2.48 -34.34 0.65
C ARG A 110 2.06 -33.81 -0.71
#